data_AF-A0A1V0URW2-F1
#
_entry.id   AF-A0A1V0URW2-F1
#
_cell.length_a   1.000
_cell.length_b   1.000
_cell.length_c   1.000
_cell.angle_alpha   90.00
_cell.angle_beta   90.00
_cell.angle_gamma   90.00
#
_symmetry.space_group_name_H-M   'P 1'
#
loop_
_entity.id
_entity.type
_entity.pdbx_description
1 polymer ?
#
loop_
_entity_poly.entity_id
_entity_poly.type
_entity_poly.pdbx_seq_one_letter_code
_entity_poly.pdbx_strand_id
1 'polypeptide(L)'
;MFGIGFCKGLFEDLDSWIRRRLRMIRLRSWRKIKKLHKVLRRNDRKGELPHLRMTKWRSSRSLPASVALPNEKFRQLRLVFLLDIYQDLHPQRG
;
A
#
# COMPACT_ATOMS: atom_id res chain seq x y z
N MET A 1 -0.92 -32.06 -3.63
CA MET A 1 -0.50 -31.55 -2.31
C MET A 1 -0.87 -30.06 -2.26
N PHE A 2 -2.05 -29.71 -1.74
CA PHE A 2 -2.50 -28.32 -1.61
C PHE A 2 -2.50 -27.98 -0.12
N GLY A 3 -1.38 -27.50 0.39
CA GLY A 3 -1.25 -27.27 1.83
C GLY A 3 -0.23 -26.19 2.09
N ILE A 4 -0.64 -25.13 2.78
CA ILE A 4 0.21 -24.09 3.38
C ILE A 4 0.79 -23.08 2.37
N GLY A 5 1.54 -23.52 1.34
CA GLY A 5 2.18 -22.61 0.37
C GLY A 5 1.20 -21.76 -0.45
N PHE A 6 0.07 -22.36 -0.82
CA PHE A 6 -1.02 -21.67 -1.54
C PHE A 6 -1.67 -20.57 -0.67
N CYS A 7 -1.89 -20.84 0.61
CA CYS A 7 -2.52 -19.90 1.52
C CYS A 7 -1.64 -18.67 1.73
N LYS A 8 -0.32 -18.85 1.86
CA LYS A 8 0.62 -17.73 1.99
C LYS A 8 0.56 -16.80 0.77
N GLY A 9 0.60 -17.34 -0.45
CA GLY A 9 0.49 -16.56 -1.68
C GLY A 9 -0.85 -15.81 -1.77
N LEU A 10 -1.96 -16.47 -1.39
CA LEU A 10 -3.27 -15.84 -1.35
C LEU A 10 -3.33 -14.66 -0.36
N PHE A 11 -2.75 -14.80 0.84
CA PHE A 11 -2.70 -13.71 1.82
C PHE A 11 -1.83 -12.53 1.35
N GLU A 12 -0.71 -12.80 0.68
CA GLU A 12 0.14 -11.77 0.08
C GLU A 12 -0.61 -10.96 -1.00
N ASP A 13 -1.37 -11.65 -1.86
CA ASP A 13 -2.19 -11.04 -2.89
C ASP A 13 -3.33 -10.19 -2.29
N LEU A 14 -4.00 -10.70 -1.26
CA LEU A 14 -5.02 -9.97 -0.52
C LEU A 14 -4.44 -8.73 0.18
N ASP A 15 -3.31 -8.84 0.87
CA ASP A 15 -2.64 -7.70 1.51
C ASP A 15 -2.20 -6.64 0.49
N SER A 16 -1.74 -7.07 -0.68
CA SER A 16 -1.42 -6.17 -1.80
C SER A 16 -2.66 -5.44 -2.30
N TRP A 17 -3.77 -6.16 -2.48
CA TRP A 17 -5.05 -5.60 -2.91
C TRP A 17 -5.63 -4.60 -1.90
N ILE A 18 -5.63 -4.94 -0.60
CA ILE A 18 -6.10 -4.08 0.49
C ILE A 18 -5.29 -2.79 0.54
N ARG A 19 -3.95 -2.87 0.55
CA ARG A 19 -3.09 -1.67 0.52
C ARG A 19 -3.38 -0.79 -0.68
N ARG A 20 -3.58 -1.38 -1.86
CA ARG A 20 -3.93 -0.63 -3.07
C ARG A 20 -5.28 0.09 -2.92
N ARG A 21 -6.26 -0.57 -2.30
CA ARG A 21 -7.57 0.03 -1.99
C ARG A 21 -7.44 1.21 -1.04
N LEU A 22 -6.65 1.06 0.02
CA LEU A 22 -6.37 2.13 0.98
C LEU A 22 -5.67 3.33 0.33
N ARG A 23 -4.65 3.08 -0.52
CA ARG A 23 -4.01 4.15 -1.31
C ARG A 23 -5.01 4.90 -2.17
N MET A 24 -5.93 4.19 -2.83
CA MET A 24 -6.96 4.82 -3.65
C MET A 24 -7.92 5.69 -2.81
N ILE A 25 -8.40 5.18 -1.68
CA ILE A 25 -9.27 5.94 -0.76
C ILE A 25 -8.56 7.22 -0.31
N ARG A 26 -7.27 7.12 0.02
CA ARG A 26 -6.47 8.29 0.44
C ARG A 26 -6.27 9.30 -0.69
N LEU A 27 -5.96 8.85 -1.90
CA LEU A 27 -5.87 9.72 -3.08
C LEU A 27 -7.21 10.42 -3.36
N ARG A 28 -8.33 9.68 -3.27
CA ARG A 28 -9.67 10.24 -3.46
C ARG A 28 -10.02 11.27 -2.40
N SER A 29 -9.67 11.02 -1.14
CA SER A 29 -9.82 11.96 -0.03
C SER A 29 -9.05 13.26 -0.27
N TRP A 30 -7.86 13.18 -0.87
CA TRP A 30 -7.09 14.38 -1.20
C TRP A 30 -7.73 15.25 -2.27
N ARG A 31 -8.50 14.68 -3.22
CA ARG A 31 -9.21 15.32 -4.35
C ARG A 31 -8.33 16.11 -5.33
N LYS A 32 -7.36 16.89 -4.83
CA LYS A 32 -6.47 17.78 -5.56
C LYS A 32 -5.04 17.25 -5.50
N ILE A 33 -4.34 17.32 -6.64
CA ILE A 33 -2.98 16.83 -6.79
C ILE A 33 -1.95 17.60 -5.96
N LYS A 34 -2.22 18.89 -5.66
CA LYS A 34 -1.36 19.73 -4.82
C LYS A 34 -1.08 19.10 -3.45
N LYS A 35 -2.04 18.38 -2.86
CA LYS A 35 -1.84 17.66 -1.59
C LYS A 35 -0.87 16.49 -1.73
N LEU A 36 -0.98 15.73 -2.83
CA LEU A 36 -0.04 14.66 -3.15
C LEU A 36 1.38 15.23 -3.31
N HIS A 37 1.54 16.33 -4.05
CA HIS A 37 2.82 17.00 -4.21
C HIS A 37 3.42 17.47 -2.88
N LYS A 38 2.60 18.00 -1.96
CA LYS A 38 3.05 18.37 -0.61
C LYS A 38 3.59 17.17 0.18
N VAL A 39 2.92 16.01 0.08
CA VAL A 39 3.39 14.77 0.73
C VAL A 39 4.67 14.26 0.07
N LEU A 40 4.75 14.28 -1.26
CA LEU A 40 5.94 13.85 -2.00
C LEU A 40 7.17 14.71 -1.67
N ARG A 41 7.00 16.03 -1.51
CA ARG A 41 8.08 16.93 -1.08
C ARG A 41 8.55 16.63 0.35
N ARG A 42 7.65 16.20 1.23
CA ARG A 42 7.99 15.80 2.61
C ARG A 42 8.73 14.46 2.68
N ASN A 43 8.48 13.57 1.73
CA ASN A 43 9.20 12.30 1.62
C ASN A 43 10.49 12.44 0.78
N ASP A 44 11.09 13.64 0.75
CA ASP A 44 12.35 13.96 0.07
C ASP A 44 12.46 13.53 -1.41
N ARG A 45 11.34 13.48 -2.14
CA ARG A 45 11.38 13.24 -3.58
C ARG A 45 11.89 14.47 -4.31
N LYS A 46 13.20 14.54 -4.52
CA LYS A 46 13.86 15.52 -5.39
C LYS A 46 13.62 15.12 -6.85
N GLY A 47 12.60 15.68 -7.47
CA GLY A 47 12.29 15.40 -8.88
C GLY A 47 10.98 16.01 -9.36
N GLU A 48 10.67 15.75 -10.62
CA GLU A 48 9.49 16.29 -11.29
C GLU A 48 8.19 15.82 -10.62
N LEU A 49 7.28 16.77 -10.38
CA LEU A 49 6.01 16.51 -9.72
C LEU A 49 5.04 15.88 -10.73
N PRO A 50 4.66 14.61 -10.54
CA PRO A 50 3.89 13.87 -11.54
C PRO A 50 2.46 14.41 -11.61
N HIS A 51 1.91 14.43 -12.83
CA HIS A 51 0.48 14.66 -13.03
C HIS A 51 -0.28 13.32 -12.92
N LEU A 52 -1.26 13.24 -12.03
CA LEU A 52 -1.98 12.02 -11.71
C LEU A 52 -3.46 12.31 -11.44
N ARG A 53 -4.34 11.50 -12.03
CA ARG A 53 -5.78 11.54 -11.75
C ARG A 53 -6.09 10.90 -10.39
N MET A 54 -6.42 11.73 -9.41
CA MET A 54 -6.62 11.29 -8.00
C MET A 54 -7.76 10.27 -7.80
N THR A 55 -8.73 10.20 -8.72
CA THR A 55 -9.94 9.37 -8.60
C THR A 55 -9.86 8.03 -9.35
N LYS A 56 -8.88 7.83 -10.22
CA LYS A 56 -8.79 6.61 -11.06
C LYS A 56 -8.09 5.48 -10.30
N TRP A 57 -8.63 4.27 -10.38
CA TRP A 57 -8.01 3.09 -9.75
C TRP A 57 -6.58 2.82 -10.24
N ARG A 58 -6.31 3.02 -11.53
CA ARG A 58 -4.98 2.87 -12.13
C ARG A 58 -3.93 3.73 -11.40
N SER A 59 -4.32 4.91 -10.95
CA SER A 59 -3.42 5.86 -10.28
C SER A 59 -2.92 5.39 -8.92
N SER A 60 -3.67 4.52 -8.22
CA SER A 60 -3.26 3.94 -6.94
C SER A 60 -2.04 3.00 -7.05
N ARG A 61 -1.76 2.46 -8.24
CA ARG A 61 -0.61 1.58 -8.52
C ARG A 61 0.62 2.35 -9.01
N SER A 62 0.51 3.67 -9.17
CA SER A 62 1.61 4.49 -9.68
C SER A 62 2.72 4.65 -8.62
N LEU A 63 3.97 4.76 -9.07
CA LEU A 63 5.12 5.02 -8.20
C LEU A 63 4.91 6.23 -7.25
N PRO A 64 4.33 7.36 -7.69
CA PRO A 64 4.06 8.48 -6.79
C PRO A 64 3.09 8.14 -5.65
N ALA A 65 2.08 7.31 -5.91
CA ALA A 65 1.15 6.87 -4.87
C ALA A 65 1.82 5.94 -3.85
N SER A 66 2.68 5.03 -4.32
CA SER A 66 3.46 4.13 -3.45
C SER A 66 4.48 4.89 -2.60
N VAL A 67 5.12 5.93 -3.15
CA VAL A 67 6.07 6.78 -2.42
C VAL A 67 5.36 7.71 -1.44
N ALA A 68 4.18 8.22 -1.78
CA ALA A 68 3.40 9.03 -0.86
C ALA A 68 2.84 8.21 0.33
N LEU A 69 2.54 6.93 0.10
CA LEU A 69 2.00 5.99 1.09
C LEU A 69 2.78 4.66 1.03
N PRO A 70 4.01 4.64 1.61
CA PRO A 70 4.81 3.43 1.70
C PRO A 70 4.16 2.41 2.65
N ASN A 71 4.56 1.15 2.53
CA ASN A 71 4.04 0.08 3.39
C ASN A 71 4.31 0.37 4.88
N GLU A 72 5.45 0.97 5.18
CA GLU A 72 5.83 1.39 6.53
C GLU A 72 4.84 2.41 7.12
N LYS A 73 4.34 3.35 6.30
CA LYS A 73 3.29 4.29 6.73
C LYS A 73 2.01 3.56 7.15
N PHE A 74 1.66 2.46 6.48
CA PHE A 74 0.52 1.65 6.88
C PHE A 74 0.77 0.92 8.21
N ARG A 75 1.98 0.41 8.44
CA ARG A 75 2.39 -0.14 9.75
C ARG A 75 2.30 0.89 10.87
N GLN A 76 2.80 2.12 10.64
CA GLN A 76 2.68 3.22 11.60
C GLN A 76 1.22 3.57 11.93
N LEU A 77 0.32 3.45 10.95
CA LEU A 77 -1.12 3.68 11.13
C LEU A 77 -1.84 2.48 11.79
N ARG A 78 -1.09 1.50 12.31
CA ARG A 78 -1.59 0.26 12.91
C ARG A 78 -2.44 -0.59 11.97
N LEU A 79 -2.18 -0.52 10.66
CA LEU A 79 -2.75 -1.48 9.73
C LEU A 79 -2.11 -2.83 9.98
N VAL A 80 -2.92 -3.82 10.35
CA VAL A 80 -2.49 -5.21 10.53
C VAL A 80 -2.42 -5.88 9.17
N PHE A 81 -1.32 -6.59 8.91
CA PHE A 81 -1.12 -7.38 7.69
C PHE A 81 -1.62 -8.80 7.92
N LEU A 82 -2.39 -9.34 6.98
CA LEU A 82 -2.91 -10.71 7.07
C LEU A 82 -1.77 -11.72 7.11
N LEU A 83 -0.68 -11.44 6.37
CA LEU A 83 0.50 -12.29 6.39
C LEU A 83 1.18 -12.33 7.78
N ASP A 84 1.25 -11.19 8.47
CA ASP A 84 1.88 -11.09 9.80
C ASP A 84 1.06 -11.93 10.81
N ILE A 85 -0.28 -11.88 10.75
CA ILE A 85 -1.16 -12.73 11.57
C ILE A 85 -0.99 -14.22 11.23
N TYR A 86 -0.92 -14.55 9.95
CA TYR A 86 -0.76 -15.94 9.51
C TYR A 86 0.55 -16.56 10.03
N GLN A 87 1.64 -15.79 10.02
CA GLN A 87 2.93 -16.22 10.56
C GLN A 87 2.91 -16.40 12.08
N ASP A 88 2.21 -15.52 12.80
CA ASP A 88 2.07 -15.58 14.25
C ASP A 88 1.25 -16.81 14.71
N LEU A 89 0.17 -17.13 13.99
CA LEU A 89 -0.69 -18.28 14.29
C LEU A 89 -0.09 -19.62 13.86
N HIS A 90 0.76 -19.62 12.85
CA HIS A 90 1.48 -20.80 12.37
C HIS A 90 2.99 -20.56 12.37
N PRO A 91 3.62 -20.45 13.56
CA PRO A 91 5.06 -20.35 13.64
C PRO A 91 5.62 -21.65 13.07
N GLN A 92 6.41 -21.53 12.00
CA GLN A 92 7.15 -22.65 11.44
C GLN A 92 8.16 -23.06 12.52
N ARG A 93 7.77 -24.02 13.36
CA ARG A 93 8.68 -24.71 14.28
C ARG A 93 9.74 -25.38 13.40
N GLY A 94 10.99 -24.93 13.54
CA GLY A 94 12.15 -25.63 13.00
C GLY A 94 12.28 -27.02 13.59
#